data_AF-A1HTA2-F1
#
_entry.id   AF-A1HTA2-F1
#
_cell.length_a   1.000
_cell.length_b   1.000
_cell.length_c   1.000
_cell.angle_alpha   90.00
_cell.angle_beta   90.00
_cell.angle_gamma   90.00
#
_symmetry.space_group_name_H-M   'P 1'
#
loop_
_entity.id
_entity.type
_entity.pdbx_description
1 polymer ?
#
loop_
_entity_poly.entity_id
_entity_poly.type
_entity_poly.pdbx_seq_one_letter_code
_entity_poly.pdbx_strand_id
1 'polypeptide(L)'
;MKKSQVSLRDKDILDLESMTIQEMELVLETAKEMKNIIDRDIKKLPTLRGKSIINLFFEPSTRTRTSFELAGKYLGADVVNITASASSVVKGESLRDTLLTVEAMGVDVIVMRHEAEGSAHFAAKVVKPVIINAGDGAHAHPTQGLLDIFTIREKKGRIKDLKVAIIGDILHSRVARSNIAGLLKLGAEVHVAGPATLMPREIAKLGVTVHTRVEDALENADVVNVLRIQRERQQKGLFPTAREYARIFGINASRLALAKPDALLMHPGPMNRGLEIAPDVAYGDQSVIQQQVKNGLAIRMALLFLVLTGGKNIETSA
;
A
#
# COMPACT_ATOMS: atom_id res chain seq x y z
N MET A 1 0.02 -11.04 -33.91
CA MET A 1 1.11 -11.10 -32.90
C MET A 1 0.49 -11.55 -31.58
N LYS A 2 0.87 -12.73 -31.06
CA LYS A 2 0.43 -13.17 -29.72
C LYS A 2 0.98 -12.17 -28.70
N LYS A 3 0.12 -11.44 -27.97
CA LYS A 3 0.56 -10.64 -26.81
C LYS A 3 1.34 -11.59 -25.88
N SER A 4 2.59 -11.28 -25.56
CA SER A 4 3.31 -12.06 -24.55
C SER A 4 2.49 -12.00 -23.27
N GLN A 5 2.17 -13.17 -22.71
CA GLN A 5 1.40 -13.24 -21.48
C GLN A 5 2.34 -12.81 -20.34
N VAL A 6 2.07 -11.65 -19.76
CA VAL A 6 2.82 -11.14 -18.60
C VAL A 6 2.65 -12.12 -17.44
N SER A 7 3.74 -12.44 -16.74
CA SER A 7 3.77 -13.36 -15.60
C SER A 7 4.59 -12.73 -14.49
N LEU A 8 4.10 -12.82 -13.25
CA LEU A 8 4.81 -12.39 -12.05
C LEU A 8 5.48 -13.55 -11.31
N ARG A 9 5.48 -14.75 -11.90
CA ARG A 9 6.08 -15.94 -11.26
C ARG A 9 7.52 -15.66 -10.86
N ASP A 10 7.85 -15.94 -9.60
CA ASP A 10 9.16 -15.75 -8.99
C ASP A 10 9.68 -14.30 -9.03
N LYS A 11 8.80 -13.31 -9.27
CA LYS A 11 9.16 -11.90 -9.32
C LYS A 11 8.98 -11.22 -7.96
N ASP A 12 10.03 -10.53 -7.51
CA ASP A 12 9.96 -9.67 -6.34
C ASP A 12 9.04 -8.46 -6.55
N ILE A 13 8.33 -8.08 -5.49
CA ILE A 13 7.40 -6.95 -5.47
C ILE A 13 7.98 -5.88 -4.55
N LEU A 14 8.86 -5.05 -5.10
CA LEU A 14 9.70 -4.12 -4.32
C LEU A 14 9.14 -2.69 -4.29
N ASP A 15 8.67 -2.20 -5.42
CA ASP A 15 8.10 -0.86 -5.58
C ASP A 15 7.17 -0.80 -6.81
N LEU A 16 6.50 0.34 -7.01
CA LEU A 16 5.65 0.57 -8.19
C LEU A 16 6.38 1.29 -9.32
N GLU A 17 7.62 1.74 -9.12
CA GLU A 17 8.42 2.44 -10.11
C GLU A 17 8.96 1.46 -11.16
N SER A 18 9.40 0.28 -10.71
CA SER A 18 9.89 -0.83 -11.53
C SER A 18 8.79 -1.75 -12.09
N MET A 19 7.60 -1.73 -11.49
CA MET A 19 6.46 -2.54 -11.98
C MET A 19 5.87 -1.95 -13.26
N THR A 20 5.67 -2.76 -14.29
CA THR A 20 5.08 -2.31 -15.56
C THR A 20 3.57 -2.13 -15.45
N ILE A 21 2.96 -1.35 -16.37
CA ILE A 21 1.51 -1.17 -16.42
C ILE A 21 0.81 -2.53 -16.57
N GLN A 22 1.31 -3.40 -17.45
CA GLN A 22 0.71 -4.71 -17.71
C GLN A 22 0.78 -5.63 -16.48
N GLU A 23 1.83 -5.52 -15.68
CA GLU A 23 1.94 -6.22 -14.40
C GLU A 23 0.95 -5.68 -13.37
N MET A 24 0.81 -4.35 -13.27
CA MET A 24 -0.21 -3.75 -12.40
C MET A 24 -1.60 -4.22 -12.81
N GLU A 25 -1.96 -4.12 -14.10
CA GLU A 25 -3.26 -4.56 -14.61
C GLU A 25 -3.51 -6.05 -14.30
N LEU A 26 -2.51 -6.92 -14.47
CA LEU A 26 -2.62 -8.33 -14.10
C LEU A 26 -2.96 -8.51 -12.61
N VAL A 27 -2.26 -7.79 -11.72
CA VAL A 27 -2.55 -7.83 -10.28
C VAL A 27 -3.96 -7.34 -9.98
N LEU A 28 -4.37 -6.22 -10.58
CA LEU A 28 -5.66 -5.62 -10.32
C LEU A 28 -6.81 -6.50 -10.85
N GLU A 29 -6.66 -7.17 -11.99
CA GLU A 29 -7.64 -8.15 -12.49
C GLU A 29 -7.74 -9.38 -11.60
N THR A 30 -6.61 -9.98 -11.22
CA THR A 30 -6.62 -11.10 -10.28
C THR A 30 -7.20 -10.70 -8.91
N ALA A 31 -6.96 -9.48 -8.44
CA ALA A 31 -7.53 -8.99 -7.18
C ALA A 31 -9.05 -8.91 -7.22
N LYS A 32 -9.67 -8.64 -8.38
CA LYS A 32 -11.12 -8.67 -8.55
C LYS A 32 -11.68 -10.07 -8.28
N GLU A 33 -11.02 -11.11 -8.76
CA GLU A 33 -11.40 -12.51 -8.50
C GLU A 33 -11.18 -12.88 -7.04
N MET A 34 -10.04 -12.51 -6.45
CA MET A 34 -9.72 -12.73 -5.04
C MET A 34 -10.74 -12.06 -4.11
N LYS A 35 -11.24 -10.89 -4.50
CA LYS A 35 -12.26 -10.18 -3.72
C LYS A 35 -13.57 -10.98 -3.63
N ASN A 36 -13.99 -11.66 -4.70
CA ASN A 36 -15.18 -12.50 -4.70
C ASN A 36 -15.05 -13.70 -3.73
N ILE A 37 -13.84 -14.16 -3.44
CA ILE A 37 -13.57 -15.26 -2.49
C ILE A 37 -13.72 -14.79 -1.04
N ILE A 38 -13.35 -13.55 -0.73
CA ILE A 38 -13.40 -12.99 0.64
C ILE A 38 -14.83 -12.97 1.20
N ASP A 39 -15.83 -12.86 0.33
CA ASP A 39 -17.25 -12.79 0.69
C ASP A 39 -17.95 -14.17 0.73
N ARG A 40 -17.26 -15.25 0.35
CA ARG A 40 -17.83 -16.61 0.44
C ARG A 40 -17.86 -17.09 1.89
N ASP A 41 -18.78 -18.00 2.20
CA ASP A 41 -18.80 -18.71 3.49
C ASP A 41 -17.52 -19.54 3.67
N ILE A 42 -17.10 -20.22 2.59
CA ILE A 42 -15.83 -20.96 2.53
C ILE A 42 -14.81 -20.10 1.79
N LYS A 43 -13.90 -19.49 2.56
CA LYS A 43 -12.86 -18.59 2.06
C LYS A 43 -11.55 -19.28 1.69
N LYS A 44 -11.41 -20.56 2.04
CA LYS A 44 -10.18 -21.33 1.82
C LYS A 44 -10.17 -21.97 0.43
N LEU A 45 -9.14 -21.67 -0.34
CA LEU A 45 -8.79 -22.33 -1.59
C LEU A 45 -7.51 -23.13 -1.41
N PRO A 46 -7.35 -24.29 -2.06
CA PRO A 46 -6.13 -25.11 -1.97
C PRO A 46 -4.99 -24.62 -2.88
N THR A 47 -5.11 -23.41 -3.46
CA THR A 47 -4.28 -22.92 -4.58
C THR A 47 -2.79 -22.81 -4.25
N LEU A 48 -2.44 -22.52 -3.00
CA LEU A 48 -1.07 -22.43 -2.50
C LEU A 48 -0.75 -23.51 -1.47
N ARG A 49 -1.44 -24.65 -1.52
CA ARG A 49 -1.17 -25.77 -0.61
C ARG A 49 0.28 -26.24 -0.76
N GLY A 50 0.96 -26.38 0.38
CA GLY A 50 2.38 -26.75 0.43
C GLY A 50 3.34 -25.60 0.12
N LYS A 51 2.84 -24.36 -0.02
CA LYS A 51 3.65 -23.15 -0.07
C LYS A 51 3.79 -22.52 1.30
N SER A 52 4.97 -21.97 1.55
CA SER A 52 5.36 -21.40 2.82
C SER A 52 5.64 -19.89 2.69
N ILE A 53 5.05 -19.11 3.59
CA ILE A 53 5.15 -17.65 3.60
C ILE A 53 5.62 -17.19 4.97
N ILE A 54 6.70 -16.42 5.01
CA ILE A 54 7.14 -15.74 6.24
C ILE A 54 6.83 -14.25 6.15
N ASN A 55 6.03 -13.78 7.12
CA ASN A 55 5.83 -12.36 7.37
C ASN A 55 6.90 -11.88 8.34
N LEU A 56 7.93 -11.19 7.83
CA LEU A 56 9.06 -10.68 8.59
C LEU A 56 8.93 -9.16 8.83
N PHE A 57 8.43 -8.78 10.01
CA PHE A 57 8.08 -7.40 10.34
C PHE A 57 8.99 -6.84 11.44
N PHE A 58 9.89 -5.92 11.05
CA PHE A 58 10.79 -5.23 11.98
C PHE A 58 10.19 -3.96 12.58
N GLU A 59 9.14 -3.41 11.97
CA GLU A 59 8.37 -2.29 12.50
C GLU A 59 6.94 -2.73 12.86
N PRO A 60 6.32 -2.14 13.91
CA PRO A 60 4.94 -2.44 14.29
C PRO A 60 3.97 -2.27 13.11
N SER A 61 3.17 -3.31 12.84
CA SER A 61 2.11 -3.26 11.85
C SER A 61 1.05 -4.33 12.11
N THR A 62 -0.15 -3.91 12.49
CA THR A 62 -1.27 -4.83 12.68
C THR A 62 -1.96 -5.11 11.34
N ARG A 63 -2.45 -4.06 10.67
CA ARG A 63 -3.27 -4.22 9.45
C ARG A 63 -2.50 -4.81 8.28
N THR A 64 -1.24 -4.44 8.08
CA THR A 64 -0.46 -5.01 6.96
C THR A 64 -0.15 -6.48 7.22
N ARG A 65 0.42 -6.79 8.39
CA ARG A 65 0.77 -8.17 8.77
C ARG A 65 -0.44 -9.10 8.79
N THR A 66 -1.51 -8.73 9.50
CA THR A 66 -2.69 -9.59 9.66
C THR A 66 -3.35 -9.88 8.31
N SER A 67 -3.40 -8.92 7.39
CA SER A 67 -4.02 -9.21 6.10
C SER A 67 -3.14 -10.02 5.15
N PHE A 68 -1.80 -9.97 5.26
CA PHE A 68 -0.95 -10.95 4.57
C PHE A 68 -1.10 -12.34 5.16
N GLU A 69 -1.19 -12.44 6.48
CA GLU A 69 -1.47 -13.70 7.17
C GLU A 69 -2.79 -14.32 6.71
N LEU A 70 -3.87 -13.52 6.66
CA LEU A 70 -5.16 -13.97 6.15
C LEU A 70 -5.09 -14.34 4.67
N ALA A 71 -4.38 -13.55 3.84
CA ALA A 71 -4.23 -13.83 2.42
C ALA A 71 -3.61 -15.21 2.17
N GLY A 72 -2.49 -15.52 2.84
CA GLY A 72 -1.85 -16.83 2.73
C GLY A 72 -2.74 -17.97 3.25
N LYS A 73 -3.38 -17.78 4.41
CA LYS A 73 -4.30 -18.78 4.98
C LYS A 73 -5.54 -19.05 4.12
N TYR A 74 -6.09 -18.03 3.47
CA TYR A 74 -7.22 -18.17 2.55
C TYR A 74 -6.81 -18.87 1.25
N LEU A 75 -5.56 -18.75 0.83
CA LEU A 75 -5.02 -19.47 -0.32
C LEU A 75 -4.45 -20.86 0.03
N GLY A 76 -4.55 -21.29 1.28
CA GLY A 76 -4.13 -22.63 1.72
C GLY A 76 -2.62 -22.77 1.95
N ALA A 77 -1.89 -21.66 2.02
CA ALA A 77 -0.46 -21.65 2.35
C ALA A 77 -0.22 -21.75 3.87
N ASP A 78 0.96 -22.26 4.23
CA ASP A 78 1.48 -22.21 5.59
C ASP A 78 2.11 -20.84 5.85
N VAL A 79 1.63 -20.13 6.87
CA VAL A 79 2.07 -18.76 7.15
C VAL A 79 2.66 -18.65 8.55
N VAL A 80 3.89 -18.13 8.63
CA VAL A 80 4.60 -17.86 9.88
C VAL A 80 4.82 -16.35 10.02
N ASN A 81 4.61 -15.82 11.22
CA ASN A 81 4.88 -14.42 11.53
C ASN A 81 6.11 -14.31 12.42
N ILE A 82 7.08 -13.49 12.01
CA ILE A 82 8.26 -13.13 12.78
C ILE A 82 8.23 -11.62 12.99
N THR A 83 8.22 -11.21 14.25
CA THR A 83 8.29 -9.79 14.65
C THR A 83 9.60 -9.53 15.37
N ALA A 84 10.27 -8.40 15.06
CA ALA A 84 11.57 -8.07 15.64
C ALA A 84 11.61 -8.23 17.17
N SER A 85 10.62 -7.69 17.88
CA SER A 85 10.51 -7.74 19.35
C SER A 85 10.45 -9.14 19.96
N ALA A 86 10.15 -10.16 19.17
CA ALA A 86 10.01 -11.55 19.61
C ALA A 86 11.05 -12.49 18.96
N SER A 87 12.08 -11.94 18.31
CA SER A 87 13.04 -12.70 17.48
C SER A 87 14.49 -12.50 17.93
N SER A 88 15.40 -13.30 17.37
CA SER A 88 16.84 -13.20 17.59
C SER A 88 17.46 -11.87 17.14
N VAL A 89 16.72 -11.04 16.40
CA VAL A 89 17.09 -9.65 16.09
C VAL A 89 17.34 -8.84 17.36
N VAL A 90 16.59 -9.10 18.45
CA VAL A 90 16.82 -8.44 19.77
C VAL A 90 18.20 -8.82 20.34
N LYS A 91 18.75 -9.96 19.93
CA LYS A 91 20.08 -10.44 20.32
C LYS A 91 21.19 -9.91 19.41
N GLY A 92 20.88 -8.97 18.50
CA GLY A 92 21.85 -8.32 17.62
C GLY A 92 22.12 -9.05 16.31
N GLU A 93 21.27 -10.01 15.91
CA GLU A 93 21.37 -10.67 14.60
C GLU A 93 21.21 -9.65 13.45
N SER A 94 22.08 -9.75 12.44
CA SER A 94 22.00 -8.85 11.29
C SER A 94 20.81 -9.20 10.39
N LEU A 95 20.29 -8.22 9.64
CA LEU A 95 19.23 -8.46 8.65
C LEU A 95 19.61 -9.58 7.66
N ARG A 96 20.88 -9.63 7.26
CA ARG A 96 21.41 -10.65 6.35
C ARG A 96 21.33 -12.04 6.96
N ASP A 97 21.75 -12.20 8.21
CA ASP A 97 21.77 -13.51 8.88
C ASP A 97 20.36 -14.02 9.16
N THR A 98 19.44 -13.13 9.57
CA THR A 98 18.02 -13.46 9.70
C THR A 98 17.42 -13.92 8.37
N LEU A 99 17.74 -13.23 7.26
CA LEU A 99 17.27 -13.60 5.93
C LEU A 99 17.80 -14.97 5.48
N LEU A 100 19.10 -15.23 5.65
CA LEU A 100 19.72 -16.51 5.31
C LEU A 100 19.16 -17.65 6.18
N THR A 101 18.88 -17.38 7.44
CA THR A 101 18.23 -18.36 8.34
C THR A 101 16.83 -18.71 7.84
N VAL A 102 16.04 -17.70 7.46
CA VAL A 102 14.70 -17.89 6.89
C VAL A 102 14.75 -18.65 5.56
N GLU A 103 15.71 -18.32 4.69
CA GLU A 103 15.93 -19.05 3.42
C GLU A 103 16.30 -20.53 3.67
N ALA A 104 17.20 -20.79 4.62
CA ALA A 104 17.62 -22.16 4.96
C ALA A 104 16.47 -23.04 5.50
N MET A 105 15.38 -22.43 5.99
CA MET A 105 14.16 -23.14 6.38
C MET A 105 13.27 -23.55 5.19
N GLY A 106 13.66 -23.21 3.95
CA GLY A 106 12.96 -23.63 2.73
C GLY A 106 11.71 -22.81 2.41
N VAL A 107 11.71 -21.52 2.75
CA VAL A 107 10.56 -20.62 2.56
C VAL A 107 10.37 -20.21 1.10
N ASP A 108 9.13 -20.16 0.59
CA ASP A 108 8.86 -19.73 -0.78
C ASP A 108 8.76 -18.19 -0.93
N VAL A 109 8.16 -17.50 0.05
CA VAL A 109 7.94 -16.05 0.03
C VAL A 109 8.29 -15.40 1.36
N ILE A 110 9.00 -14.28 1.32
CA ILE A 110 9.24 -13.41 2.47
C ILE A 110 8.52 -12.08 2.25
N VAL A 111 7.50 -11.82 3.06
CA VAL A 111 6.84 -10.53 3.13
C VAL A 111 7.56 -9.69 4.20
N MET A 112 8.30 -8.68 3.77
CA MET A 112 9.16 -7.91 4.67
C MET A 112 8.63 -6.49 4.91
N ARG A 113 8.70 -6.05 6.16
CA ARG A 113 8.58 -4.63 6.52
C ARG A 113 9.74 -4.21 7.40
N HIS A 114 10.41 -3.11 7.07
CA HIS A 114 11.60 -2.67 7.77
C HIS A 114 11.77 -1.14 7.76
N GLU A 115 12.42 -0.58 8.78
CA GLU A 115 12.58 0.87 8.93
C GLU A 115 13.60 1.48 7.95
N ALA A 116 14.65 0.75 7.63
CA ALA A 116 15.63 1.15 6.62
C ALA A 116 15.05 1.12 5.21
N GLU A 117 15.22 2.22 4.48
CA GLU A 117 14.92 2.32 3.04
C GLU A 117 15.81 1.37 2.23
N GLY A 118 15.26 0.75 1.20
CA GLY A 118 15.99 -0.20 0.35
C GLY A 118 16.22 -1.56 0.98
N SER A 119 15.74 -1.82 2.20
CA SER A 119 15.85 -3.12 2.88
C SER A 119 15.24 -4.27 2.08
N ALA A 120 14.09 -4.07 1.43
CA ALA A 120 13.48 -5.08 0.56
C ALA A 120 14.34 -5.36 -0.69
N HIS A 121 14.94 -4.32 -1.27
CA HIS A 121 15.86 -4.45 -2.40
C HIS A 121 17.15 -5.17 -2.00
N PHE A 122 17.66 -4.91 -0.79
CA PHE A 122 18.77 -5.64 -0.23
C PHE A 122 18.41 -7.12 -0.05
N ALA A 123 17.25 -7.42 0.54
CA ALA A 123 16.79 -8.79 0.75
C ALA A 123 16.71 -9.58 -0.56
N ALA A 124 16.14 -8.99 -1.62
CA ALA A 124 16.01 -9.60 -2.94
C ALA A 124 17.36 -9.94 -3.60
N LYS A 125 18.45 -9.27 -3.20
CA LYS A 125 19.82 -9.57 -3.67
C LYS A 125 20.52 -10.63 -2.83
N VAL A 126 20.06 -10.88 -1.60
CA VAL A 126 20.74 -11.73 -0.62
C VAL A 126 20.20 -13.16 -0.65
N VAL A 127 18.88 -13.33 -0.86
CA VAL A 127 18.21 -14.62 -0.78
C VAL A 127 17.36 -14.89 -2.03
N LYS A 128 17.01 -16.16 -2.24
CA LYS A 128 16.20 -16.65 -3.36
C LYS A 128 14.68 -16.61 -3.19
N PRO A 129 14.08 -16.74 -1.98
CA PRO A 129 12.63 -16.63 -1.83
C PRO A 129 12.12 -15.29 -2.35
N VAL A 130 10.91 -15.27 -2.91
CA VAL A 130 10.33 -14.03 -3.44
C VAL A 130 10.14 -13.02 -2.32
N ILE A 131 10.64 -11.81 -2.51
CA ILE A 131 10.49 -10.70 -1.58
C ILE A 131 9.28 -9.85 -1.96
N ILE A 132 8.36 -9.68 -1.01
CA ILE A 132 7.27 -8.72 -1.10
C ILE A 132 7.50 -7.61 -0.10
N ASN A 133 7.69 -6.38 -0.59
CA ASN A 133 7.84 -5.19 0.23
C ASN A 133 6.48 -4.77 0.84
N ALA A 134 6.30 -5.06 2.13
CA ALA A 134 5.22 -4.57 2.97
C ALA A 134 5.53 -3.20 3.63
N GLY A 135 6.65 -2.60 3.23
CA GLY A 135 7.02 -1.21 3.41
C GLY A 135 8.45 -1.04 3.92
N ASP A 136 9.21 -0.13 3.33
CA ASP A 136 10.58 0.21 3.72
C ASP A 136 10.77 1.73 3.94
N GLY A 137 11.23 2.14 5.13
CA GLY A 137 11.50 3.55 5.49
C GLY A 137 10.47 4.59 5.03
N ALA A 138 10.85 5.67 4.36
CA ALA A 138 9.91 6.55 3.65
C ALA A 138 9.87 6.29 2.14
N HIS A 139 10.47 5.18 1.70
CA HIS A 139 10.70 4.85 0.30
C HIS A 139 9.46 4.27 -0.39
N ALA A 140 9.07 3.02 -0.12
CA ALA A 140 7.99 2.37 -0.85
C ALA A 140 7.06 1.51 0.04
N HIS A 141 5.82 1.33 -0.44
CA HIS A 141 4.86 0.35 0.05
C HIS A 141 3.98 -0.10 -1.13
N PRO A 142 4.52 -0.91 -2.06
CA PRO A 142 3.87 -1.21 -3.34
C PRO A 142 2.48 -1.84 -3.18
N THR A 143 2.32 -2.71 -2.18
CA THR A 143 1.04 -3.40 -1.94
C THR A 143 -0.05 -2.47 -1.40
N GLN A 144 0.31 -1.36 -0.73
CA GLN A 144 -0.64 -0.30 -0.37
C GLN A 144 -0.95 0.57 -1.60
N GLY A 145 0.04 0.88 -2.44
CA GLY A 145 -0.23 1.63 -3.68
C GLY A 145 -1.19 0.87 -4.61
N LEU A 146 -0.98 -0.43 -4.78
CA LEU A 146 -1.85 -1.28 -5.60
C LEU A 146 -3.28 -1.37 -5.06
N LEU A 147 -3.48 -1.45 -3.74
CA LEU A 147 -4.82 -1.49 -3.17
C LEU A 147 -5.53 -0.14 -3.25
N ASP A 148 -4.79 0.96 -3.16
CA ASP A 148 -5.34 2.30 -3.34
C ASP A 148 -5.80 2.47 -4.80
N ILE A 149 -4.95 2.13 -5.76
CA ILE A 149 -5.29 2.10 -7.21
C ILE A 149 -6.48 1.19 -7.49
N PHE A 150 -6.50 -0.03 -6.94
CA PHE A 150 -7.61 -0.96 -7.11
C PHE A 150 -8.92 -0.37 -6.60
N THR A 151 -8.89 0.32 -5.46
CA THR A 151 -10.08 0.97 -4.89
C THR A 151 -10.59 2.10 -5.78
N ILE A 152 -9.69 2.94 -6.30
CA ILE A 152 -10.06 4.02 -7.23
C ILE A 152 -10.67 3.43 -8.51
N ARG A 153 -9.99 2.46 -9.13
CA ARG A 153 -10.43 1.82 -10.38
C ARG A 153 -11.78 1.13 -10.22
N GLU A 154 -12.01 0.47 -9.10
CA GLU A 154 -13.29 -0.18 -8.80
C GLU A 154 -14.45 0.82 -8.71
N LYS A 155 -14.21 2.00 -8.12
CA LYS A 155 -15.26 3.00 -7.87
C LYS A 155 -15.47 3.97 -9.02
N LYS A 156 -14.41 4.28 -9.78
CA LYS A 156 -14.44 5.26 -10.89
C LYS A 156 -14.36 4.61 -12.28
N GLY A 157 -14.07 3.31 -12.35
CA GLY A 157 -13.94 2.56 -13.61
C GLY A 157 -12.65 2.80 -14.39
N ARG A 158 -11.86 3.82 -14.02
CA ARG A 158 -10.61 4.22 -14.67
C ARG A 158 -9.65 4.86 -13.67
N ILE A 159 -8.40 5.04 -14.09
CA ILE A 159 -7.39 5.85 -13.37
C ILE A 159 -6.96 7.06 -14.19
N LYS A 160 -6.77 6.86 -15.50
CA LYS A 160 -6.38 7.91 -16.45
C LYS A 160 -7.29 9.13 -16.36
N ASP A 161 -6.73 10.33 -16.38
CA ASP A 161 -7.39 11.64 -16.37
C ASP A 161 -8.28 11.85 -15.12
N LEU A 162 -7.98 11.20 -14.00
CA LEU A 162 -8.57 11.52 -12.70
C LEU A 162 -7.65 12.48 -11.94
N LYS A 163 -8.24 13.51 -11.33
CA LYS A 163 -7.51 14.38 -10.39
C LYS A 163 -7.46 13.72 -9.01
N VAL A 164 -6.26 13.35 -8.55
CA VAL A 164 -6.04 12.73 -7.23
C VAL A 164 -5.28 13.69 -6.33
N ALA A 165 -5.95 14.18 -5.29
CA ALA A 165 -5.37 15.04 -4.27
C ALA A 165 -4.82 14.20 -3.10
N ILE A 166 -3.50 14.24 -2.88
CA ILE A 166 -2.83 13.58 -1.75
C ILE A 166 -2.46 14.63 -0.71
N ILE A 167 -3.03 14.55 0.49
CA ILE A 167 -2.94 15.60 1.51
C ILE A 167 -2.24 15.09 2.78
N GLY A 168 -1.20 15.79 3.23
CA GLY A 168 -0.62 15.62 4.57
C GLY A 168 0.91 15.49 4.59
N ASP A 169 1.44 14.51 5.35
CA ASP A 169 2.88 14.27 5.51
C ASP A 169 3.47 13.55 4.28
N ILE A 170 3.77 14.31 3.22
CA ILE A 170 4.34 13.77 1.98
C ILE A 170 5.78 13.29 2.19
N LEU A 171 6.55 14.01 3.02
CA LEU A 171 7.97 13.77 3.24
C LEU A 171 8.27 12.38 3.80
N HIS A 172 7.48 11.91 4.76
CA HIS A 172 7.74 10.64 5.43
C HIS A 172 6.85 9.50 4.95
N SER A 173 5.92 9.75 4.03
CA SER A 173 4.91 8.77 3.61
C SER A 173 5.39 7.90 2.45
N ARG A 174 5.83 6.68 2.78
CA ARG A 174 6.04 5.60 1.79
C ARG A 174 4.80 5.30 0.95
N VAL A 175 3.60 5.54 1.50
CA VAL A 175 2.32 5.38 0.78
C VAL A 175 2.15 6.47 -0.28
N ALA A 176 2.48 7.72 0.06
CA ALA A 176 2.42 8.82 -0.90
C ALA A 176 3.35 8.57 -2.08
N ARG A 177 4.61 8.15 -1.81
CA ARG A 177 5.58 7.79 -2.84
C ARG A 177 5.07 6.70 -3.79
N SER A 178 4.55 5.59 -3.24
CA SER A 178 4.00 4.51 -4.06
C SER A 178 2.78 4.93 -4.85
N ASN A 179 1.87 5.71 -4.26
CA ASN A 179 0.70 6.23 -4.96
C ASN A 179 1.08 7.17 -6.10
N ILE A 180 2.02 8.10 -5.88
CA ILE A 180 2.52 8.99 -6.93
C ILE A 180 3.07 8.17 -8.10
N ALA A 181 3.96 7.21 -7.84
CA ALA A 181 4.58 6.38 -8.87
C ALA A 181 3.54 5.59 -9.69
N GLY A 182 2.58 4.94 -9.02
CA GLY A 182 1.57 4.13 -9.70
C GLY A 182 0.49 4.96 -10.42
N LEU A 183 -0.03 6.01 -9.79
CA LEU A 183 -1.10 6.84 -10.34
C LEU A 183 -0.64 7.62 -11.57
N LEU A 184 0.55 8.24 -11.54
CA LEU A 184 1.10 8.94 -12.70
C LEU A 184 1.36 7.98 -13.87
N LYS A 185 1.90 6.79 -13.58
CA LYS A 185 2.15 5.75 -14.59
C LYS A 185 0.86 5.28 -15.27
N LEU A 186 -0.27 5.29 -14.55
CA LEU A 186 -1.61 4.97 -15.07
C LEU A 186 -2.35 6.19 -15.64
N GLY A 187 -1.72 7.36 -15.69
CA GLY A 187 -2.21 8.56 -16.35
C GLY A 187 -3.14 9.45 -15.51
N ALA A 188 -3.13 9.32 -14.18
CA ALA A 188 -3.84 10.26 -13.31
C ALA A 188 -3.08 11.59 -13.18
N GLU A 189 -3.80 12.66 -12.85
CA GLU A 189 -3.22 13.94 -12.47
C GLU A 189 -3.07 13.97 -10.94
N VAL A 190 -1.82 13.93 -10.45
CA VAL A 190 -1.55 13.86 -9.01
C VAL A 190 -1.23 15.25 -8.45
N HIS A 191 -2.05 15.68 -7.49
CA HIS A 191 -1.94 16.95 -6.79
C HIS A 191 -1.53 16.67 -5.34
N VAL A 192 -0.56 17.41 -4.81
CA VAL A 192 -0.08 17.24 -3.44
C VAL A 192 -0.19 18.54 -2.66
N ALA A 193 -0.60 18.45 -1.39
CA ALA A 193 -0.62 19.60 -0.48
C ALA A 193 -0.34 19.15 0.97
N GLY A 194 0.26 20.04 1.75
CA GLY A 194 0.61 19.76 3.14
C GLY A 194 1.52 20.85 3.71
N PRO A 195 1.92 20.76 4.99
CA PRO A 195 2.88 21.69 5.56
C PRO A 195 4.17 21.73 4.73
N ALA A 196 4.70 22.92 4.46
CA ALA A 196 5.93 23.07 3.67
C ALA A 196 7.12 22.30 4.28
N THR A 197 7.16 22.17 5.60
CA THR A 197 8.16 21.38 6.33
C THR A 197 8.02 19.87 6.17
N LEU A 198 6.88 19.39 5.67
CA LEU A 198 6.59 17.98 5.37
C LEU A 198 6.47 17.73 3.85
N MET A 199 7.00 18.64 3.03
CA MET A 199 7.04 18.49 1.58
C MET A 199 8.49 18.26 1.11
N PRO A 200 8.78 17.19 0.34
CA PRO A 200 10.11 17.03 -0.25
C PRO A 200 10.45 18.18 -1.19
N ARG A 201 11.67 18.72 -1.09
CA ARG A 201 12.13 19.88 -1.88
C ARG A 201 11.94 19.71 -3.39
N GLU A 202 12.13 18.50 -3.89
CA GLU A 202 12.08 18.21 -5.33
C GLU A 202 10.87 17.36 -5.73
N ILE A 203 9.80 17.35 -4.92
CA ILE A 203 8.62 16.51 -5.19
C ILE A 203 8.02 16.78 -6.59
N ALA A 204 8.06 18.03 -7.06
CA ALA A 204 7.56 18.41 -8.38
C ALA A 204 8.28 17.69 -9.53
N LYS A 205 9.55 17.27 -9.35
CA LYS A 205 10.29 16.49 -10.35
C LYS A 205 9.69 15.11 -10.59
N LEU A 206 8.86 14.61 -9.68
CA LEU A 206 8.12 13.36 -9.86
C LEU A 206 6.93 13.51 -10.81
N GLY A 207 6.62 14.72 -11.31
CA GLY A 207 5.49 14.96 -12.22
C GLY A 207 4.17 15.28 -11.52
N VAL A 208 4.21 15.68 -10.24
CA VAL A 208 3.02 16.10 -9.48
C VAL A 208 2.84 17.62 -9.49
N THR A 209 1.61 18.09 -9.31
CA THR A 209 1.34 19.50 -9.04
C THR A 209 1.34 19.77 -7.53
N VAL A 210 2.19 20.69 -7.08
CA VAL A 210 2.32 21.05 -5.65
C VAL A 210 1.48 22.27 -5.33
N HIS A 211 0.67 22.19 -4.29
CA HIS A 211 -0.17 23.27 -3.80
C HIS A 211 0.28 23.73 -2.42
N THR A 212 0.25 25.04 -2.19
CA THR A 212 0.54 25.63 -0.87
C THR A 212 -0.69 25.56 0.06
N ARG A 213 -1.89 25.63 -0.52
CA ARG A 213 -3.17 25.51 0.18
C ARG A 213 -3.80 24.15 -0.14
N VAL A 214 -4.44 23.56 0.87
CA VAL A 214 -5.15 22.29 0.69
C VAL A 214 -6.35 22.46 -0.22
N GLU A 215 -7.04 23.59 -0.11
CA GLU A 215 -8.25 23.90 -0.88
C GLU A 215 -8.00 23.83 -2.40
N ASP A 216 -6.87 24.35 -2.87
CA ASP A 216 -6.50 24.38 -4.30
C ASP A 216 -6.25 22.96 -4.87
N ALA A 217 -5.69 22.08 -4.03
CA ALA A 217 -5.52 20.67 -4.39
C ALA A 217 -6.87 19.93 -4.42
N LEU A 218 -7.81 20.28 -3.54
CA LEU A 218 -9.11 19.64 -3.43
C LEU A 218 -10.10 20.06 -4.52
N GLU A 219 -9.99 21.28 -5.03
CA GLU A 219 -10.93 21.83 -6.00
C GLU A 219 -11.13 20.88 -7.20
N ASN A 220 -12.36 20.41 -7.42
CA ASN A 220 -12.69 19.46 -8.49
C ASN A 220 -11.90 18.13 -8.45
N ALA A 221 -11.34 17.73 -7.32
CA ALA A 221 -10.68 16.43 -7.20
C ALA A 221 -11.68 15.27 -7.34
N ASP A 222 -11.27 14.20 -8.03
CA ASP A 222 -12.02 12.94 -8.13
C ASP A 222 -11.75 12.01 -6.93
N VAL A 223 -10.57 12.16 -6.33
CA VAL A 223 -10.09 11.36 -5.20
C VAL A 223 -9.32 12.26 -4.24
N VAL A 224 -9.63 12.15 -2.95
CA VAL A 224 -8.93 12.82 -1.85
C VAL A 224 -8.31 11.73 -0.97
N ASN A 225 -6.99 11.58 -1.04
CA ASN A 225 -6.23 10.63 -0.24
C ASN A 225 -5.53 11.34 0.93
N VAL A 226 -6.04 11.14 2.13
CA VAL A 226 -5.55 11.76 3.35
C VAL A 226 -4.48 10.88 3.98
N LEU A 227 -3.31 11.46 4.23
CA LEU A 227 -2.18 10.74 4.83
C LEU A 227 -2.19 10.87 6.35
N ARG A 228 -1.77 9.79 7.01
CA ARG A 228 -1.48 9.79 8.43
C ARG A 228 -0.28 10.70 8.73
N ILE A 229 -0.39 11.51 9.78
CA ILE A 229 0.78 12.20 10.35
C ILE A 229 1.67 11.23 11.13
N GLN A 230 2.95 11.18 10.76
CA GLN A 230 3.96 10.32 11.38
C GLN A 230 4.72 11.07 12.47
N ARG A 231 4.04 11.34 13.59
CA ARG A 231 4.63 12.05 14.74
C ARG A 231 5.90 11.38 15.25
N GLU A 232 5.95 10.05 15.16
CA GLU A 232 7.10 9.24 15.52
C GLU A 232 8.37 9.53 14.71
N ARG A 233 8.27 10.15 13.53
CA ARG A 233 9.41 10.49 12.66
C ARG A 233 9.81 11.95 12.71
N GLN A 234 9.09 12.76 13.49
CA GLN A 234 9.31 14.20 13.54
C GLN A 234 10.29 14.54 14.66
N GLN A 235 11.44 15.11 14.30
CA GLN A 235 12.33 15.76 15.26
C GLN A 235 11.70 17.06 15.78
N LYS A 236 12.02 17.44 17.02
CA LYS A 236 11.48 18.66 17.66
C LYS A 236 11.70 19.89 16.76
N GLY A 237 10.61 20.58 16.38
CA GLY A 237 10.66 21.91 15.75
C GLY A 237 10.18 22.01 14.29
N LEU A 238 9.87 20.90 13.61
CA LEU A 238 9.44 20.93 12.19
C LEU A 238 7.93 20.78 11.96
N PHE A 239 7.16 20.40 12.99
CA PHE A 239 5.72 20.15 12.86
C PHE A 239 4.88 21.27 13.50
N PRO A 240 3.82 21.77 12.82
CA PRO A 240 2.86 22.69 13.43
C PRO A 240 2.21 22.05 14.67
N THR A 241 1.57 22.85 15.52
CA THR A 241 0.80 22.24 16.63
C THR A 241 -0.32 21.35 16.07
N ALA A 242 -0.74 20.31 16.80
CA ALA A 242 -1.84 19.45 16.36
C ALA A 242 -3.12 20.26 16.02
N ARG A 243 -3.40 21.32 16.79
CA ARG A 243 -4.53 22.23 16.54
C ARG A 243 -4.36 23.02 15.24
N GLU A 244 -3.17 23.55 15.00
CA GLU A 244 -2.84 24.27 13.78
C GLU A 244 -2.92 23.36 12.56
N TYR A 245 -2.36 22.15 12.66
CA TYR A 245 -2.44 21.15 11.60
C TYR A 245 -3.90 20.82 11.25
N ALA A 246 -4.71 20.49 12.26
CA ALA A 246 -6.12 20.17 12.05
C ALA A 246 -6.88 21.34 11.40
N ARG A 247 -6.59 22.57 11.83
CA ARG A 247 -7.24 23.76 11.29
C ARG A 247 -6.82 24.06 9.85
N ILE A 248 -5.54 23.99 9.52
CA ILE A 248 -4.99 24.44 8.22
C ILE A 248 -5.02 23.31 7.18
N PHE A 249 -4.71 22.08 7.58
CA PHE A 249 -4.51 20.96 6.64
C PHE A 249 -5.52 19.81 6.81
N GLY A 250 -6.17 19.70 7.96
CA GLY A 250 -7.12 18.62 8.24
C GLY A 250 -8.33 18.64 7.31
N ILE A 251 -8.76 17.48 6.83
CA ILE A 251 -9.94 17.34 5.98
C ILE A 251 -11.21 17.26 6.83
N ASN A 252 -12.17 18.12 6.53
CA ASN A 252 -13.48 18.21 7.16
C ASN A 252 -14.57 18.37 6.08
N ALA A 253 -15.83 18.44 6.48
CA ALA A 253 -16.96 18.52 5.54
C ALA A 253 -16.86 19.73 4.59
N SER A 254 -16.45 20.91 5.08
CA SER A 254 -16.36 22.11 4.25
C SER A 254 -15.24 22.03 3.21
N ARG A 255 -14.09 21.44 3.55
CA ARG A 255 -13.02 21.19 2.59
C ARG A 255 -13.37 20.10 1.60
N LEU A 256 -13.99 19.01 2.07
CA LEU A 256 -14.39 17.91 1.21
C LEU A 256 -15.41 18.36 0.15
N ALA A 257 -16.29 19.32 0.49
CA ALA A 257 -17.24 19.92 -0.44
C ALA A 257 -16.60 20.70 -1.62
N LEU A 258 -15.29 20.99 -1.56
CA LEU A 258 -14.54 21.57 -2.70
C LEU A 258 -14.19 20.52 -3.76
N ALA A 259 -14.12 19.24 -3.36
CA ALA A 259 -13.98 18.14 -4.30
C ALA A 259 -15.28 17.90 -5.05
N LYS A 260 -15.25 17.04 -6.07
CA LYS A 260 -16.48 16.65 -6.77
C LYS A 260 -17.48 16.01 -5.80
N PRO A 261 -18.80 16.17 -6.01
CA PRO A 261 -19.82 15.54 -5.17
C PRO A 261 -19.69 14.02 -5.05
N ASP A 262 -19.15 13.36 -6.09
CA ASP A 262 -18.91 11.92 -6.14
C ASP A 262 -17.45 11.55 -5.83
N ALA A 263 -16.64 12.48 -5.30
CA ALA A 263 -15.23 12.23 -5.01
C ALA A 263 -15.06 11.12 -3.96
N LEU A 264 -13.96 10.37 -4.07
CA LEU A 264 -13.64 9.31 -3.10
C LEU A 264 -12.76 9.87 -1.99
N LEU A 265 -13.12 9.67 -0.73
CA LEU A 265 -12.27 9.95 0.42
C LEU A 265 -11.56 8.67 0.86
N MET A 266 -10.23 8.70 0.83
CA MET A 266 -9.34 7.58 1.11
C MET A 266 -8.36 7.91 2.24
N HIS A 267 -7.91 6.88 2.95
CA HIS A 267 -6.89 7.00 3.98
C HIS A 267 -6.25 5.62 4.26
N PRO A 268 -4.91 5.48 4.25
CA PRO A 268 -4.25 4.20 4.51
C PRO A 268 -4.38 3.73 5.99
N GLY A 269 -4.89 4.58 6.87
CA GLY A 269 -4.88 4.50 8.33
C GLY A 269 -3.51 4.23 9.00
N PRO A 270 -3.49 3.98 10.32
CA PRO A 270 -4.57 4.29 11.24
C PRO A 270 -4.86 5.80 11.20
N MET A 271 -6.12 6.18 11.37
CA MET A 271 -6.53 7.58 11.30
C MET A 271 -6.39 8.24 12.67
N ASN A 272 -5.75 9.41 12.75
CA ASN A 272 -5.89 10.29 13.90
C ASN A 272 -7.07 11.23 13.66
N ARG A 273 -8.24 10.79 14.15
CA ARG A 273 -9.50 11.54 13.99
C ARG A 273 -9.41 12.87 14.72
N GLY A 274 -9.89 13.94 14.07
CA GLY A 274 -9.79 15.32 14.58
C GLY A 274 -8.42 15.96 14.37
N LEU A 275 -7.45 15.25 13.76
CA LEU A 275 -6.18 15.82 13.31
C LEU A 275 -6.14 15.92 11.78
N GLU A 276 -5.83 14.83 11.07
CA GLU A 276 -5.81 14.86 9.60
C GLU A 276 -7.19 14.70 8.96
N ILE A 277 -8.14 14.08 9.66
CA ILE A 277 -9.46 13.78 9.12
C ILE A 277 -10.51 13.94 10.22
N ALA A 278 -11.59 14.65 9.92
CA ALA A 278 -12.71 14.81 10.83
C ALA A 278 -13.53 13.50 10.93
N PRO A 279 -14.08 13.14 12.11
CA PRO A 279 -14.79 11.88 12.29
C PRO A 279 -16.01 11.72 11.36
N ASP A 280 -16.75 12.79 11.12
CA ASP A 280 -17.94 12.85 10.27
C ASP A 280 -17.63 12.50 8.82
N VAL A 281 -16.55 13.06 8.25
CA VAL A 281 -16.14 12.72 6.87
C VAL A 281 -15.51 11.34 6.77
N ALA A 282 -14.78 10.89 7.80
CA ALA A 282 -14.14 9.58 7.81
C ALA A 282 -15.14 8.42 7.66
N TYR A 283 -16.39 8.63 8.07
CA TYR A 283 -17.48 7.66 7.96
C TYR A 283 -18.65 8.15 7.08
N GLY A 284 -18.47 9.25 6.37
CA GLY A 284 -19.47 9.80 5.46
C GLY A 284 -19.58 9.03 4.15
N ASP A 285 -20.54 9.41 3.33
CA ASP A 285 -20.91 8.68 2.10
C ASP A 285 -19.78 8.57 1.07
N GLN A 286 -18.92 9.60 1.00
CA GLN A 286 -17.75 9.62 0.11
C GLN A 286 -16.58 8.75 0.62
N SER A 287 -16.62 8.28 1.87
CA SER A 287 -15.53 7.50 2.47
C SER A 287 -15.49 6.07 1.96
N VAL A 288 -14.33 5.68 1.41
CA VAL A 288 -14.06 4.32 0.95
C VAL A 288 -12.97 3.63 1.80
N ILE A 289 -12.68 4.16 2.99
CA ILE A 289 -11.58 3.69 3.87
C ILE A 289 -11.77 2.23 4.28
N GLN A 290 -13.00 1.82 4.63
CA GLN A 290 -13.30 0.42 4.95
C GLN A 290 -13.18 -0.49 3.73
N GLN A 291 -13.54 0.04 2.54
CA GLN A 291 -13.37 -0.68 1.28
C GLN A 291 -11.89 -0.89 0.95
N GLN A 292 -11.02 0.09 1.23
CA GLN A 292 -9.56 -0.06 1.09
C GLN A 292 -9.03 -1.21 1.94
N VAL A 293 -9.52 -1.41 3.17
CA VAL A 293 -9.08 -2.52 4.02
C VAL A 293 -9.40 -3.87 3.37
N LYS A 294 -10.63 -4.05 2.87
CA LYS A 294 -11.05 -5.27 2.17
C LYS A 294 -10.27 -5.48 0.86
N ASN A 295 -10.09 -4.41 0.09
CA ASN A 295 -9.34 -4.41 -1.15
C ASN A 295 -7.85 -4.73 -0.92
N GLY A 296 -7.29 -4.35 0.22
CA GLY A 296 -5.94 -4.73 0.64
C GLY A 296 -5.75 -6.22 0.80
N LEU A 297 -6.72 -6.92 1.36
CA LEU A 297 -6.69 -8.38 1.45
C LEU A 297 -6.73 -9.02 0.05
N ALA A 298 -7.61 -8.53 -0.83
CA ALA A 298 -7.73 -9.05 -2.19
C ALA A 298 -6.44 -8.88 -3.02
N ILE A 299 -5.80 -7.71 -2.94
CA ILE A 299 -4.53 -7.43 -3.62
C ILE A 299 -3.41 -8.32 -3.10
N ARG A 300 -3.35 -8.55 -1.78
CA ARG A 300 -2.31 -9.40 -1.20
C ARG A 300 -2.51 -10.87 -1.55
N MET A 301 -3.76 -11.35 -1.62
CA MET A 301 -4.08 -12.66 -2.18
C MET A 301 -3.63 -12.75 -3.63
N ALA A 302 -3.95 -11.74 -4.45
CA ALA A 302 -3.56 -11.72 -5.86
C ALA A 302 -2.04 -11.76 -6.04
N LEU A 303 -1.30 -10.94 -5.29
CA LEU A 303 0.16 -10.93 -5.35
C LEU A 303 0.76 -12.28 -4.96
N LEU A 304 0.36 -12.86 -3.82
CA LEU A 304 0.85 -14.17 -3.38
C LEU A 304 0.55 -15.25 -4.44
N PHE A 305 -0.67 -15.27 -4.96
CA PHE A 305 -1.07 -16.20 -6.00
C PHE A 305 -0.22 -16.04 -7.27
N LEU A 306 -0.05 -14.81 -7.76
CA LEU A 306 0.64 -14.53 -9.01
C LEU A 306 2.14 -14.81 -8.91
N VAL A 307 2.80 -14.45 -7.80
CA VAL A 307 4.24 -14.70 -7.66
C VAL A 307 4.57 -16.18 -7.47
N LEU A 308 3.69 -16.96 -6.85
CA LEU A 308 3.92 -18.39 -6.61
C LEU A 308 3.47 -19.29 -7.77
N THR A 309 2.47 -18.87 -8.56
CA THR A 309 1.87 -19.72 -9.60
C THR A 309 2.04 -19.19 -11.03
N GLY A 310 2.28 -17.90 -11.20
CA GLY A 310 2.24 -17.23 -12.50
C GLY A 310 0.83 -17.09 -13.10
N GLY A 311 -0.23 -17.25 -12.29
CA GLY A 311 -1.61 -17.05 -12.72
C GLY A 311 -2.31 -18.27 -13.35
N LYS A 312 -1.69 -19.46 -13.30
CA LYS A 312 -2.15 -20.63 -14.07
C LYS A 312 -3.19 -21.54 -13.39
N ASN A 313 -3.56 -21.28 -12.13
CA ASN A 313 -4.30 -22.26 -11.29
C ASN A 313 -5.53 -21.69 -10.55
N ILE A 314 -6.29 -20.75 -11.11
CA ILE A 314 -7.58 -20.40 -10.48
C ILE A 314 -8.60 -21.47 -10.88
N GLU A 315 -8.56 -22.62 -10.19
CA GLU A 315 -9.71 -23.52 -10.16
C GLU A 315 -10.79 -22.84 -9.31
N THR A 316 -11.61 -21.99 -9.92
CA THR A 316 -12.87 -21.59 -9.32
C THR A 316 -13.82 -22.77 -9.42
N SER A 317 -13.79 -23.68 -8.44
CA SER A 317 -14.91 -24.57 -8.19
C SER A 317 -16.13 -23.68 -7.94
N ALA A 318 -17.10 -23.78 -8.86
CA ALA A 318 -18.42 -23.16 -8.74
C ALA A 318 -19.18 -23.75 -7.55
#